data_AF-A0A9W6W2H3-F1
#
_entry.id   AF-A0A9W6W2H3-F1
#
_cell.length_a   1.000
_cell.length_b   1.000
_cell.length_c   1.000
_cell.angle_alpha   90.00
_cell.angle_beta   90.00
_cell.angle_gamma   90.00
#
_symmetry.space_group_name_H-M   'P 1'
#
loop_
_entity.id
_entity.type
_entity.pdbx_description
1 polymer ?
#
loop_
_entity_poly.entity_id
_entity_poly.type
_entity_poly.pdbx_seq_one_letter_code
_entity_poly.pdbx_strand_id
1 'polypeptide(L)'
;MTPEKRVTAVRLDEIVPTDVAPGITRLGLPGEQVTARAFDFAPGAVWPEVDEHPHDELIYVADGVLLDNGVTYPAGSFLHYWPNSRHRPGTETGARILVFTRG
;
A
#
# COMPACT_ATOMS: atom_id res chain seq x y z
N MET A 1 19.17 24.31 -22.27
CA MET A 1 19.41 23.41 -21.13
C MET A 1 18.50 22.21 -21.31
N THR A 2 19.06 21.01 -21.42
CA THR A 2 18.29 19.77 -21.38
C THR A 2 17.70 19.65 -19.97
N PRO A 3 16.41 19.31 -19.78
CA PRO A 3 15.91 19.03 -18.44
C PRO A 3 16.77 17.91 -17.85
N GLU A 4 17.35 18.13 -16.66
CA GLU A 4 17.98 17.04 -15.91
C GLU A 4 16.94 15.93 -15.75
N LYS A 5 17.29 14.70 -16.12
CA LYS A 5 16.46 13.53 -15.82
C LYS A 5 16.40 13.37 -14.29
N ARG A 6 15.37 13.97 -13.67
CA ARG A 6 15.03 13.72 -12.27
C ARG A 6 14.30 12.39 -12.16
N VAL A 7 15.07 11.29 -12.15
CA VAL A 7 14.54 9.95 -11.90
C VAL A 7 15.23 9.41 -10.65
N THR A 8 14.45 9.21 -9.59
CA THR A 8 14.86 8.42 -8.45
C THR A 8 14.28 7.03 -8.62
N ALA A 9 15.15 6.02 -8.76
CA ALA A 9 14.76 4.62 -8.83
C ALA A 9 15.20 3.91 -7.55
N VAL A 10 14.32 3.08 -7.00
CA VAL A 10 14.61 2.20 -5.87
C VAL A 10 14.14 0.80 -6.22
N ARG A 11 14.85 -0.22 -5.77
CA ARG A 11 14.33 -1.59 -5.79
C ARG A 11 13.70 -1.89 -4.43
N LEU A 12 12.50 -2.47 -4.44
CA LEU A 12 11.76 -2.73 -3.19
C LEU A 12 12.49 -3.73 -2.28
N ASP A 13 13.22 -4.68 -2.84
CA ASP A 13 14.01 -5.68 -2.11
C ASP A 13 15.26 -5.10 -1.42
N GLU A 14 15.64 -3.86 -1.74
CA GLU A 14 16.75 -3.15 -1.12
C GLU A 14 16.30 -2.15 -0.04
N ILE A 15 14.98 -1.94 0.12
CA ILE A 15 14.44 -1.04 1.14
C ILE A 15 14.32 -1.80 2.45
N VAL A 16 14.90 -1.24 3.53
CA VAL A 16 14.75 -1.78 4.88
C VAL A 16 13.28 -1.64 5.31
N PRO A 17 12.56 -2.74 5.58
CA PRO A 17 11.18 -2.68 6.01
C PRO A 17 11.08 -2.11 7.43
N THR A 18 9.97 -1.43 7.69
CA THR A 18 9.60 -0.97 9.04
C THR A 18 8.37 -1.71 9.50
N ASP A 19 8.38 -2.23 10.73
CA ASP A 19 7.20 -2.86 11.32
C ASP A 19 6.09 -1.84 11.53
N VAL A 20 4.87 -2.22 11.15
CA VAL A 20 3.65 -1.43 11.35
C VAL A 20 2.76 -2.09 12.38
N ALA A 21 2.55 -3.40 12.23
CA ALA A 21 1.69 -4.22 13.07
C ALA A 21 2.15 -5.69 12.98
N PRO A 22 1.61 -6.61 13.81
CA PRO A 22 1.92 -8.03 13.69
C PRO A 22 1.67 -8.55 12.27
N GLY A 23 2.75 -8.99 11.60
CA GLY A 23 2.68 -9.50 10.23
C GLY A 23 2.52 -8.44 9.15
N ILE A 24 2.69 -7.15 9.46
CA ILE A 24 2.60 -6.06 8.48
C ILE A 24 3.86 -5.20 8.54
N THR A 25 4.55 -5.09 7.42
CA THR A 25 5.71 -4.19 7.27
C THR A 25 5.45 -3.17 6.17
N ARG A 26 6.15 -2.03 6.25
CA ARG A 26 6.07 -0.92 5.29
C ARG A 26 7.43 -0.61 4.69
N LEU A 27 7.44 -0.40 3.37
CA LEU A 27 8.53 0.18 2.60
C LEU A 27 8.16 1.62 2.22
N GLY A 28 8.99 2.59 2.63
CA GLY A 28 8.82 3.99 2.22
C GLY A 28 9.35 4.21 0.81
N LEU A 29 8.53 4.77 -0.08
CA LEU A 29 8.91 5.04 -1.47
C LEU A 29 9.15 6.54 -1.71
N PRO A 30 10.02 6.93 -2.66
CA PRO A 30 10.18 8.34 -3.02
C PRO A 30 8.88 8.97 -3.51
N GLY A 31 8.56 10.16 -3.00
CA GLY A 31 7.39 10.94 -3.40
C GLY A 31 7.35 12.29 -2.69
N GLU A 32 6.95 13.35 -3.39
CA GLU A 32 6.81 14.69 -2.81
C GLU A 32 5.32 15.06 -2.66
N GLN A 33 4.61 15.24 -3.78
CA GLN A 33 3.19 15.63 -3.80
C GLN A 33 2.24 14.45 -3.56
N VAL A 34 2.71 13.23 -3.82
CA VAL A 34 1.99 11.99 -3.58
C VAL A 34 2.84 11.16 -2.65
N THR A 35 2.24 10.74 -1.55
CA THR A 35 2.91 9.78 -0.68
C THR A 35 2.74 8.39 -1.26
N ALA A 36 3.85 7.73 -1.57
CA ALA A 36 3.87 6.36 -2.06
C ALA A 36 4.48 5.43 -1.02
N ARG A 37 3.85 4.29 -0.78
CA ARG A 37 4.30 3.26 0.16
C ARG A 37 4.05 1.89 -0.45
N ALA A 38 4.86 0.92 -0.07
CA ALA A 38 4.49 -0.49 -0.21
C ALA A 38 4.24 -1.07 1.18
N PHE A 39 3.31 -2.02 1.27
CA PHE A 39 3.10 -2.81 2.47
C PHE A 39 3.14 -4.29 2.11
N ASP A 40 3.79 -5.06 2.97
CA ASP A 40 3.81 -6.51 2.95
C ASP A 40 3.00 -7.04 4.11
N PHE A 41 2.00 -7.86 3.78
CA PHE A 41 1.15 -8.57 4.71
C PHE A 41 1.55 -10.05 4.69
N ALA A 42 1.91 -10.57 5.85
CA ALA A 42 2.06 -12.01 6.07
C ALA A 42 0.67 -12.70 6.02
N PRO A 43 0.61 -14.02 5.78
CA PRO A 43 -0.65 -14.76 5.84
C PRO A 43 -1.39 -14.54 7.16
N GLY A 44 -2.70 -14.25 7.09
CA GLY A 44 -3.55 -13.97 8.24
C GLY A 44 -3.37 -12.59 8.87
N ALA A 45 -2.49 -11.73 8.32
CA ALA A 45 -2.31 -10.38 8.84
C ALA A 45 -3.56 -9.51 8.56
N VAL A 46 -3.90 -8.67 9.53
CA VAL A 46 -5.02 -7.73 9.46
C VAL A 46 -4.56 -6.39 9.99
N TRP A 47 -4.94 -5.31 9.33
CA TRP A 47 -4.65 -3.96 9.76
C TRP A 47 -5.13 -3.74 11.21
N PRO A 48 -4.31 -3.12 12.09
CA PRO A 48 -4.58 -3.11 13.53
C PRO A 48 -5.87 -2.36 13.91
N GLU A 49 -6.15 -1.23 13.27
CA GLU A 49 -7.35 -0.43 13.48
C GLU A 49 -8.26 -0.40 12.25
N VAL A 50 -9.40 0.28 12.38
CA VAL A 50 -10.14 0.69 11.18
C VAL A 50 -9.50 1.98 10.68
N ASP A 51 -9.09 1.98 9.42
CA ASP A 51 -8.46 3.11 8.77
C ASP A 51 -9.53 4.03 8.17
N GLU A 52 -9.33 5.34 8.32
CA GLU A 52 -10.26 6.39 7.90
C GLU A 52 -9.48 7.45 7.12
N HIS A 53 -9.80 7.60 5.84
CA HIS A 53 -9.05 8.48 4.94
C HIS A 53 -9.83 9.77 4.67
N PRO A 54 -9.33 10.95 5.08
CA PRO A 54 -9.97 12.22 4.74
C PRO A 54 -9.85 12.57 3.24
N HIS A 55 -8.95 11.92 2.52
CA HIS A 55 -8.66 12.12 1.10
C HIS A 55 -8.68 10.79 0.35
N ASP A 56 -8.42 10.83 -0.96
CA ASP A 56 -8.31 9.63 -1.78
C ASP A 56 -7.14 8.72 -1.33
N GLU A 57 -7.41 7.42 -1.31
CA GLU A 57 -6.41 6.37 -1.27
C GLU A 57 -6.52 5.50 -2.52
N LEU A 58 -5.39 5.29 -3.18
CA LEU A 58 -5.28 4.39 -4.33
C LEU A 58 -4.41 3.20 -3.93
N ILE A 59 -4.88 1.99 -4.24
CA ILE A 59 -4.16 0.75 -3.96
C ILE A 59 -3.95 -0.03 -5.24
N TYR A 60 -2.75 -0.57 -5.42
CA TYR A 60 -2.47 -1.61 -6.40
C TYR A 60 -1.96 -2.86 -5.70
N VAL A 61 -2.64 -3.99 -5.88
CA VAL A 61 -2.21 -5.29 -5.34
C VAL A 61 -1.14 -5.85 -6.26
N ALA A 62 0.12 -5.79 -5.83
CA ALA A 62 1.27 -6.20 -6.63
C ALA A 62 1.52 -7.71 -6.56
N ASP A 63 1.21 -8.35 -5.43
CA ASP A 63 1.33 -9.79 -5.23
C ASP A 63 0.31 -10.28 -4.20
N GLY A 64 -0.05 -11.58 -4.25
CA GLY A 64 -0.97 -12.20 -3.31
C GLY A 64 -2.43 -11.75 -3.43
N VAL A 65 -3.17 -11.74 -2.31
CA VAL A 65 -4.60 -11.40 -2.27
C VAL A 65 -4.90 -10.48 -1.09
N LEU A 66 -5.40 -9.28 -1.37
CA LEU A 66 -5.92 -8.36 -0.37
C LEU A 66 -7.37 -8.73 -0.05
N LEU A 67 -7.74 -8.82 1.22
CA LEU A 67 -9.12 -8.93 1.69
C LEU A 67 -9.51 -7.59 2.29
N ASP A 68 -10.57 -6.97 1.79
CA ASP A 68 -11.07 -5.73 2.36
C ASP A 68 -12.59 -5.63 2.22
N ASN A 69 -13.27 -5.15 3.27
CA ASN A 69 -14.73 -5.08 3.35
C ASN A 69 -15.46 -6.38 2.94
N GLY A 70 -14.86 -7.54 3.21
CA GLY A 70 -15.42 -8.86 2.86
C GLY A 70 -15.25 -9.27 1.39
N VAL A 71 -14.50 -8.50 0.60
CA VAL A 71 -14.20 -8.76 -0.80
C VAL A 71 -12.71 -9.03 -0.98
N THR A 72 -12.38 -10.06 -1.75
CA THR A 72 -10.99 -10.39 -2.08
C THR A 72 -10.57 -9.76 -3.40
N TYR A 73 -9.39 -9.13 -3.40
CA TYR A 73 -8.77 -8.45 -4.52
C TYR A 73 -7.41 -9.12 -4.82
N PRO A 74 -7.31 -9.97 -5.86
CA PRO A 74 -6.06 -10.65 -6.20
C PRO A 74 -5.04 -9.68 -6.82
N ALA A 75 -3.78 -10.12 -6.91
CA ALA A 75 -2.73 -9.42 -7.64
C ALA A 75 -3.19 -8.92 -9.03
N GLY A 76 -2.82 -7.70 -9.37
CA GLY A 76 -3.30 -6.98 -10.54
C GLY A 76 -4.55 -6.12 -10.29
N SER A 77 -5.20 -6.23 -9.13
CA SER A 77 -6.33 -5.36 -8.77
C SER A 77 -5.87 -3.94 -8.48
N PHE A 78 -6.62 -2.96 -8.99
CA PHE A 78 -6.49 -1.55 -8.65
C PHE A 78 -7.76 -1.09 -7.92
N LEU A 79 -7.59 -0.48 -6.76
CA LEU A 79 -8.68 0.02 -5.93
C LEU A 79 -8.54 1.53 -5.79
N HIS A 80 -9.68 2.20 -5.75
CA HIS A 80 -9.78 3.62 -5.43
C HIS A 80 -10.78 3.77 -4.29
N TYR A 81 -10.25 4.12 -3.13
CA TYR A 81 -11.02 4.53 -1.98
C TYR A 81 -11.21 6.04 -2.01
N TRP A 82 -12.47 6.46 -2.20
CA TRP A 82 -12.85 7.87 -2.20
C TRP A 82 -12.68 8.51 -0.81
N PRO A 83 -12.66 9.85 -0.72
CA PRO A 83 -12.59 10.55 0.57
C PRO A 83 -13.70 10.11 1.53
N ASN A 84 -13.35 10.00 2.81
CA ASN A 84 -14.17 9.47 3.91
C ASN A 84 -14.50 7.98 3.78
N SER A 85 -13.74 7.25 2.98
CA SER A 85 -13.73 5.79 3.04
C SER A 85 -13.24 5.32 4.40
N ARG A 86 -13.77 4.17 4.81
CA ARG A 86 -13.46 3.52 6.08
C ARG A 86 -13.32 2.03 5.82
N HIS A 87 -12.17 1.46 6.17
CA HIS A 87 -11.85 0.09 5.81
C HIS A 87 -10.78 -0.52 6.73
N ARG A 88 -10.59 -1.83 6.65
CA ARG A 88 -9.65 -2.55 7.51
C ARG A 88 -9.06 -3.70 6.69
N PRO A 89 -8.02 -3.42 5.88
CA PRO A 89 -7.48 -4.42 4.98
C PRO A 89 -6.81 -5.56 5.74
N GLY A 90 -6.83 -6.74 5.15
CA GLY A 90 -6.11 -7.92 5.63
C GLY A 90 -5.81 -8.88 4.50
N THR A 91 -5.40 -10.10 4.85
CA THR A 91 -5.18 -11.17 3.88
C THR A 91 -5.28 -12.53 4.54
N GLU A 92 -5.74 -13.53 3.80
CA GLU A 92 -5.67 -14.93 4.24
C GLU A 92 -4.33 -15.56 3.88
N THR A 93 -3.79 -15.26 2.69
CA THR A 93 -2.65 -15.97 2.08
C THR A 93 -1.38 -15.16 1.97
N GLY A 94 -1.42 -13.87 2.31
CA GLY A 94 -0.33 -12.92 2.10
C GLY A 94 -0.65 -11.95 0.96
N ALA A 95 -0.10 -10.74 1.04
CA ALA A 95 -0.25 -9.73 0.00
C ALA A 95 0.90 -8.71 0.02
N ARG A 96 1.25 -8.21 -1.17
CA ARG A 96 2.01 -6.97 -1.33
C ARG A 96 1.12 -5.94 -1.99
N ILE A 97 0.98 -4.78 -1.37
CA ILE A 97 0.21 -3.67 -1.92
C ILE A 97 1.08 -2.43 -2.07
N LEU A 98 0.84 -1.67 -3.14
CA LEU A 98 1.32 -0.30 -3.31
C LEU A 98 0.18 0.64 -2.96
N VAL A 99 0.44 1.62 -2.11
CA VAL A 99 -0.53 2.58 -1.62
C VAL A 99 -0.08 3.98 -1.99
N PHE A 100 -0.98 4.76 -2.55
CA PHE A 100 -0.76 6.15 -2.93
C PHE A 100 -1.83 7.03 -2.29
N THR A 101 -1.39 8.04 -1.56
CA THR A 101 -2.28 9.04 -0.96
C THR A 101 -1.84 10.44 -1.34
N ARG A 102 -2.80 11.37 -1.38
CA ARG A 102 -2.55 12.81 -1.48
C ARG A 102 -2.85 13.44 -0.13
N GLY A 103 -1.89 14.21 0.38
CA GLY A 103 -2.04 15.02 1.59
C GLY A 103 -2.72 16.34 1.29
#